data_AF-A0A059CPE9-F1
#
_entry.id   AF-A0A059CPE9-F1
#
_cell.length_a   1.000
_cell.length_b   1.000
_cell.length_c   1.000
_cell.angle_alpha   90.00
_cell.angle_beta   90.00
_cell.angle_gamma   90.00
#
_symmetry.space_group_name_H-M   'P 1'
#
loop_
_entity.id
_entity.type
_entity.pdbx_description
1 polymer ?
#
loop_
_entity_poly.entity_id
_entity_poly.type
_entity_poly.pdbx_seq_one_letter_code
_entity_poly.pdbx_strand_id
1 'polypeptide(L)'
;MATPPHTGSYNTKPRRIRAATSASSGVTPNEVNSEPTCYCGLQSPILMAKTKKNAGRRFHGCAKFDSPNCCNFFMWVDPKIPNHVRDMIVDLLERNQTLSESSQSRGDGVELWIIEMGMKSDVSL
;
A
#
# COMPACT_ATOMS: atom_id res chain seq x y z
N MET A 1 47.28 18.40 4.85
CA MET A 1 46.20 18.79 3.91
C MET A 1 45.00 17.91 4.24
N ALA A 2 44.35 18.13 5.38
CA ALA A 2 43.18 19.00 5.57
C ALA A 2 41.90 18.39 4.93
N THR A 3 41.29 17.47 5.66
CA THR A 3 39.86 17.15 5.59
C THR A 3 39.05 18.30 6.21
N PRO A 4 37.92 18.73 5.61
CA PRO A 4 37.00 19.61 6.30
C PRO A 4 35.95 18.80 7.08
N PRO A 5 35.65 19.15 8.34
CA PRO A 5 34.47 18.71 9.05
C PRO A 5 33.31 19.67 8.72
N HIS A 6 32.10 19.16 8.49
CA HIS A 6 30.91 20.01 8.57
C HIS A 6 29.90 19.39 9.54
N THR A 7 30.09 19.75 10.80
CA THR A 7 29.01 19.94 11.76
C THR A 7 28.18 21.15 11.32
N GLY A 8 26.85 21.06 11.40
CA GLY A 8 25.98 22.19 11.07
C GLY A 8 24.51 21.93 11.39
N SER A 9 24.18 21.92 12.68
CA SER A 9 22.83 22.16 13.17
C SER A 9 22.45 23.62 12.88
N TYR A 10 21.33 23.87 12.21
CA TYR A 10 20.67 25.16 12.32
C TYR A 10 19.16 24.96 12.39
N ASN A 11 18.59 25.36 13.52
CA ASN A 11 17.16 25.45 13.72
C ASN A 11 16.80 26.90 14.07
N THR A 12 15.65 27.37 13.55
CA THR A 12 14.87 28.60 13.86
C THR A 12 15.50 29.96 13.52
N LYS A 13 14.83 30.93 12.88
CA LYS A 13 13.47 31.48 13.09
C LYS A 13 12.94 32.18 11.82
N PRO A 14 11.64 32.11 11.47
CA PRO A 14 11.06 33.02 10.49
C PRO A 14 10.73 34.39 11.10
N ARG A 15 11.01 35.42 10.30
CA ARG A 15 10.76 36.85 10.57
C ARG A 15 9.24 37.13 10.63
N ARG A 16 8.82 37.82 11.69
CA ARG A 16 7.43 38.24 11.97
C ARG A 16 6.96 39.29 10.96
N ILE A 17 5.98 38.97 10.11
CA ILE A 17 5.20 39.95 9.33
C ILE A 17 3.85 40.12 10.04
N ARG A 18 3.46 41.37 10.37
CA ARG A 18 2.16 41.70 10.98
C ARG A 18 1.05 41.70 9.91
N ALA A 19 -0.16 41.35 10.38
CA ALA A 19 -1.34 40.98 9.62
C ALA A 19 -1.94 42.08 8.72
N ALA A 20 -2.48 41.65 7.57
CA ALA A 20 -3.58 42.32 6.89
C ALA A 20 -4.86 41.53 7.18
N THR A 21 -5.80 42.14 7.90
CA THR A 21 -7.16 41.65 8.09
C THR A 21 -7.98 41.94 6.84
N SER A 22 -8.33 40.88 6.13
CA SER A 22 -9.51 40.82 5.27
C SER A 22 -10.22 39.52 5.61
N ALA A 23 -11.44 39.62 6.15
CA ALA A 23 -12.25 38.47 6.48
C ALA A 23 -12.51 37.63 5.22
N SER A 24 -11.91 36.45 5.14
CA SER A 24 -12.41 35.37 4.30
C SER A 24 -12.51 34.15 5.21
N SER A 25 -13.74 33.72 5.42
CA SER A 25 -14.19 32.54 6.16
C SER A 25 -13.07 31.56 6.48
N GLY A 26 -12.74 31.44 7.76
CA GLY A 26 -11.95 30.35 8.27
C GLY A 26 -12.72 29.04 8.11
N VAL A 27 -12.78 28.54 6.88
CA VAL A 27 -12.94 27.12 6.64
C VAL A 27 -11.62 26.54 7.11
N THR A 28 -11.60 26.06 8.35
CA THR A 28 -10.74 24.93 8.66
C THR A 28 -11.02 23.92 7.54
N PRO A 29 -10.02 23.49 6.73
CA PRO A 29 -10.22 22.24 6.04
C PRO A 29 -10.38 21.26 7.19
N ASN A 30 -11.62 20.85 7.45
CA ASN A 30 -11.80 19.46 7.79
C ASN A 30 -11.03 18.76 6.69
N GLU A 31 -9.85 18.22 7.03
CA GLU A 31 -9.18 17.22 6.22
C GLU A 31 -10.19 16.08 6.15
N VAL A 32 -11.16 16.23 5.25
CA VAL A 32 -11.94 15.13 4.77
C VAL A 32 -10.85 14.22 4.25
N ASN A 33 -10.59 13.14 4.98
CA ASN A 33 -9.77 12.04 4.54
C ASN A 33 -10.46 11.47 3.30
N SER A 34 -10.37 12.19 2.19
CA SER A 34 -11.01 11.88 0.94
C SER A 34 -10.17 10.77 0.35
N GLU A 35 -10.59 9.54 0.65
CA GLU A 35 -10.01 8.34 0.08
C GLU A 35 -9.90 8.50 -1.45
N PRO A 36 -8.77 8.11 -2.04
CA PRO A 36 -8.54 8.33 -3.45
C PRO A 36 -9.61 7.66 -4.30
N THR A 37 -9.93 8.27 -5.42
CA THR A 37 -10.88 7.76 -6.41
C THR A 37 -10.08 7.22 -7.60
N CYS A 38 -10.43 6.04 -8.11
CA CYS A 38 -9.79 5.48 -9.29
C CYS A 38 -10.25 6.20 -10.58
N TYR A 39 -9.64 5.90 -11.72
CA TYR A 39 -9.98 6.55 -13.00
C TYR A 39 -11.40 6.24 -13.51
N CYS A 40 -12.11 5.29 -12.89
CA CYS A 40 -13.54 5.06 -13.16
C CYS A 40 -14.47 6.02 -12.41
N GLY A 41 -13.94 6.91 -11.56
CA GLY A 41 -14.75 7.75 -10.67
C GLY A 41 -15.30 7.02 -9.43
N LEU A 42 -14.79 5.81 -9.14
CA LEU A 42 -15.19 5.01 -7.97
C LEU A 42 -14.16 5.11 -6.86
N GLN A 43 -14.60 5.09 -5.59
CA GLN A 43 -13.68 5.04 -4.45
C GLN A 43 -12.73 3.85 -4.55
N SER A 44 -11.45 4.11 -4.29
CA SER A 44 -10.39 3.14 -4.44
C SER A 44 -10.18 2.35 -3.14
N PRO A 45 -10.46 1.03 -3.11
CA PRO A 45 -10.21 0.22 -1.93
C PRO A 45 -8.71 0.07 -1.65
N ILE A 46 -8.37 -0.16 -0.39
CA ILE A 46 -7.03 -0.59 0.03
C ILE A 46 -6.92 -2.10 -0.13
N LEU A 47 -5.96 -2.53 -0.92
CA LEU A 47 -5.62 -3.92 -1.21
C LEU A 47 -4.22 -4.22 -0.69
N MET A 48 -3.91 -5.51 -0.51
CA MET A 48 -2.58 -5.96 -0.10
C MET A 48 -1.90 -6.68 -1.26
N ALA A 49 -0.68 -6.26 -1.59
CA ALA A 49 0.09 -6.90 -2.64
C ALA A 49 0.52 -8.31 -2.19
N LYS A 50 0.28 -9.30 -3.04
CA LYS A 50 0.63 -10.71 -2.84
C LYS A 50 1.86 -11.15 -3.64
N THR A 51 2.36 -10.31 -4.55
CA THR A 51 3.55 -10.62 -5.36
C THR A 51 4.78 -10.76 -4.46
N LYS A 52 5.68 -11.72 -4.73
CA LYS A 52 6.93 -11.92 -3.94
C LYS A 52 7.73 -10.63 -3.70
N LYS A 53 7.75 -9.72 -4.69
CA LYS A 53 8.47 -8.44 -4.62
C LYS A 53 7.84 -7.40 -3.69
N ASN A 54 6.54 -7.48 -3.43
CA ASN A 54 5.80 -6.48 -2.65
C ASN A 54 4.89 -7.09 -1.58
N ALA A 55 5.12 -8.35 -1.21
CA ALA A 55 4.25 -9.10 -0.30
C ALA A 55 4.01 -8.33 1.00
N GLY A 56 2.73 -8.23 1.39
CA GLY A 56 2.32 -7.56 2.63
C GLY A 56 2.20 -6.04 2.54
N ARG A 57 2.61 -5.41 1.43
CA ARG A 57 2.52 -3.95 1.26
C ARG A 57 1.15 -3.53 0.74
N ARG A 58 0.50 -2.54 1.36
CA ARG A 58 -0.83 -2.07 0.94
C ARG A 58 -0.78 -1.03 -0.18
N PHE A 59 -1.78 -1.07 -1.05
CA PHE A 59 -1.97 -0.13 -2.16
C PHE A 59 -3.46 0.15 -2.39
N HIS A 60 -3.77 1.33 -2.91
CA HIS A 60 -5.07 1.67 -3.46
C HIS A 60 -5.17 1.17 -4.91
N GLY A 61 -6.25 0.46 -5.25
CA GLY A 61 -6.50 -0.12 -6.57
C GLY A 61 -7.85 0.30 -7.18
N CYS A 62 -8.12 -0.07 -8.43
CA CYS A 62 -9.47 0.08 -8.97
C CYS A 62 -10.46 -0.84 -8.22
N ALA A 63 -11.65 -0.32 -7.89
CA ALA A 63 -12.72 -1.14 -7.29
C ALA A 63 -13.17 -2.30 -8.20
N LYS A 64 -12.89 -2.21 -9.51
CA LYS A 64 -13.15 -3.25 -10.52
C LYS A 64 -11.90 -4.07 -10.84
N PHE A 65 -10.97 -4.21 -9.89
CA PHE A 65 -9.66 -4.84 -10.11
C PHE A 65 -9.73 -6.23 -10.76
N ASP A 66 -10.72 -7.06 -10.40
CA ASP A 66 -10.92 -8.40 -10.98
C ASP A 66 -11.72 -8.42 -12.29
N SER A 67 -12.10 -7.25 -12.81
CA SER A 67 -12.89 -7.12 -14.04
C SER A 67 -12.00 -6.81 -15.23
N PRO A 68 -12.34 -7.29 -16.45
CA PRO A 68 -11.68 -6.83 -17.68
C PRO A 68 -11.81 -5.32 -17.91
N ASN A 69 -12.77 -4.66 -17.25
CA ASN A 69 -12.98 -3.21 -17.31
C ASN A 69 -12.21 -2.43 -16.22
N CYS A 70 -11.21 -3.04 -15.59
CA CYS A 70 -10.34 -2.37 -14.62
C CYS A 70 -9.58 -1.21 -15.29
N CYS A 71 -9.55 -0.04 -14.65
CA CYS A 71 -8.81 1.11 -15.16
C CYS A 71 -7.32 1.13 -14.78
N ASN A 72 -6.81 0.09 -14.11
CA ASN A 72 -5.42 -0.03 -13.67
C ASN A 72 -4.92 1.12 -12.76
N PHE A 73 -5.83 1.83 -12.09
CA PHE A 73 -5.46 2.77 -11.03
C PHE A 73 -4.66 2.05 -9.93
N PHE A 74 -3.55 2.66 -9.50
CA PHE A 74 -2.63 2.08 -8.54
C PHE A 74 -1.91 3.18 -7.74
N MET A 75 -1.88 3.06 -6.41
CA MET A 75 -1.12 3.97 -5.54
C MET A 75 -0.67 3.26 -4.26
N TRP A 76 0.61 3.37 -3.88
CA TRP A 76 1.09 2.76 -2.63
C TRP A 76 0.57 3.50 -1.40
N VAL A 77 0.09 2.75 -0.41
CA VAL A 77 -0.27 3.28 0.92
C VAL A 77 0.95 3.24 1.83
N ASP A 78 1.56 2.07 1.96
CA ASP A 78 2.72 1.87 2.81
C ASP A 78 4.01 2.20 2.05
N PRO A 79 5.08 2.67 2.71
CA PRO A 79 6.40 2.77 2.10
C PRO A 79 6.94 1.37 1.75
N LYS A 80 8.05 1.33 0.99
CA LYS A 80 8.70 0.07 0.65
C LYS A 80 9.19 -0.61 1.94
N ILE A 81 8.83 -1.87 2.10
CA ILE A 81 9.24 -2.70 3.24
C ILE A 81 10.70 -3.17 3.03
N PRO A 82 11.53 -3.25 4.10
CA PRO A 82 12.86 -3.85 4.02
C PRO A 82 12.84 -5.29 3.50
N ASN A 83 13.91 -5.70 2.81
CA ASN A 83 13.96 -6.99 2.14
C ASN A 83 13.75 -8.16 3.11
N HIS A 84 14.43 -8.18 4.25
CA HIS A 84 14.34 -9.26 5.24
C HIS A 84 12.91 -9.50 5.75
N VAL A 85 12.13 -8.44 6.00
CA VAL A 85 10.74 -8.55 6.45
C VAL A 85 9.87 -9.12 5.33
N ARG A 86 10.05 -8.63 4.11
CA ARG A 86 9.33 -9.12 2.94
C ARG A 86 9.64 -10.59 2.66
N ASP A 87 10.91 -11.00 2.77
CA ASP A 87 11.33 -12.39 2.58
C ASP A 87 10.69 -13.30 3.64
N MET A 88 10.68 -12.88 4.91
CA MET A 88 9.95 -13.59 5.97
C MET A 88 8.44 -13.72 5.69
N ILE A 89 7.81 -12.65 5.19
CA ILE A 89 6.39 -12.68 4.80
C ILE A 89 6.16 -13.69 3.68
N VAL A 90 7.03 -13.69 2.66
CA VAL A 90 6.94 -14.66 1.55
C VAL A 90 7.09 -16.09 2.05
N ASP A 91 8.11 -16.37 2.86
CA ASP A 91 8.33 -17.71 3.41
C ASP A 91 7.13 -18.19 4.25
N LEU A 92 6.51 -17.30 5.03
CA LEU A 92 5.32 -17.63 5.82
C LEU A 92 4.10 -17.92 4.93
N LEU A 93 3.90 -17.12 3.88
CA LEU A 93 2.82 -17.36 2.92
C LEU A 93 3.00 -18.69 2.19
N GLU A 94 4.22 -19.02 1.77
CA GLU A 94 4.54 -20.30 1.12
C GLU A 94 4.32 -21.48 2.08
N ARG A 95 4.76 -21.38 3.35
CA ARG A 95 4.48 -22.42 4.35
C ARG A 95 2.98 -22.60 4.58
N ASN A 96 2.21 -21.51 4.69
CA ASN A 96 0.75 -21.60 4.86
C ASN A 96 0.07 -22.30 3.68
N GLN A 97 0.53 -22.09 2.44
CA GLN A 97 0.01 -22.78 1.26
C GLN A 97 0.26 -24.29 1.35
N THR A 98 1.50 -24.71 1.63
CA THR A 98 1.84 -26.14 1.77
C THR A 98 1.05 -26.82 2.89
N LEU A 99 0.82 -26.12 4.00
CA LEU A 99 0.00 -26.62 5.09
C LEU A 99 -1.47 -26.76 4.66
N SER A 100 -2.05 -25.76 3.98
CA SER A 100 -3.43 -25.86 3.49
C SER A 100 -3.62 -27.03 2.53
N GLU A 101 -2.70 -27.26 1.62
CA GLU A 101 -2.74 -28.40 0.68
C GLU A 101 -2.70 -29.74 1.44
N SER A 102 -1.85 -29.84 2.47
CA SER A 102 -1.78 -31.03 3.32
C SER A 102 -3.05 -31.25 4.15
N SER A 103 -3.70 -30.17 4.62
CA SER A 103 -4.96 -30.22 5.38
C SER A 103 -6.16 -30.55 4.49
N GLN A 104 -6.19 -30.06 3.26
CA GLN A 104 -7.26 -30.37 2.29
C GLN A 104 -7.27 -31.85 1.90
N SER A 105 -6.11 -32.51 1.93
CA SER A 105 -6.01 -33.97 1.78
C SER A 105 -6.63 -34.76 2.93
N ARG A 106 -6.89 -34.12 4.09
CA ARG A 106 -7.43 -34.74 5.30
C ARG A 106 -8.92 -34.44 5.55
N GLY A 107 -9.56 -33.61 4.73
CA GLY A 107 -11.01 -33.39 4.78
C GLY A 107 -11.53 -32.47 5.90
N ASP A 108 -10.66 -31.80 6.65
CA ASP A 108 -11.07 -30.87 7.72
C ASP A 108 -11.17 -29.45 7.15
N GLY A 109 -12.35 -29.12 6.64
CA GLY A 109 -12.63 -27.84 5.98
C GLY A 109 -12.51 -26.64 6.91
N VAL A 110 -11.49 -25.81 6.67
CA VAL A 110 -11.57 -24.36 6.93
C VAL A 110 -11.74 -23.69 5.57
N GLU A 111 -12.95 -23.22 5.30
CA GLU A 111 -13.29 -22.43 4.11
C GLU A 111 -12.50 -21.12 4.11
N LEU A 112 -11.29 -21.16 3.55
CA LEU A 112 -10.43 -19.99 3.38
C LEU A 112 -10.71 -19.32 2.03
N TRP A 113 -12.00 -19.07 1.73
CA TRP A 113 -12.47 -18.48 0.47
C TRP A 113 -12.00 -17.03 0.20
N ILE A 114 -11.17 -16.46 1.07
CA ILE A 114 -10.57 -15.13 0.85
C ILE A 114 -9.23 -15.24 0.07
N ILE A 115 -8.64 -16.43 -0.05
CA ILE A 115 -7.24 -16.54 -0.51
C ILE A 115 -7.06 -16.88 -2.01
N GLU A 116 -8.07 -17.41 -2.70
CA GLU A 116 -7.83 -18.14 -3.97
C GLU A 116 -8.11 -17.39 -5.29
N MET A 117 -8.20 -16.06 -5.30
CA MET A 117 -8.34 -15.34 -6.58
C MET A 117 -7.04 -14.61 -6.92
N GLY A 118 -6.30 -15.12 -7.91
CA GLY A 118 -5.22 -14.37 -8.56
C GLY A 118 -3.97 -15.12 -9.04
N MET A 119 -3.95 -16.45 -9.08
CA MET A 119 -2.87 -17.22 -9.73
C MET A 119 -3.43 -18.19 -10.76
N LYS A 120 -4.11 -17.66 -11.77
CA LYS A 120 -4.08 -18.33 -13.08
C LYS A 120 -2.74 -17.94 -13.68
N SER A 121 -1.76 -18.81 -13.47
CA SER A 121 -0.49 -18.78 -14.17
C SER A 121 -0.75 -18.84 -15.67
N ASP A 122 -0.50 -17.75 -16.38
CA ASP A 122 -0.25 -17.82 -17.81
C ASP A 122 1.09 -18.53 -18.00
N VAL A 123 1.04 -19.85 -18.01
CA VAL A 123 1.87 -20.62 -18.94
C VAL A 123 1.20 -20.46 -20.29
N SER A 124 1.74 -19.57 -21.12
CA SER A 124 1.57 -19.64 -22.55
C SER A 124 2.79 -18.99 -23.22
N LEU A 125 3.64 -19.87 -23.77
CA LEU A 125 4.71 -19.73 -24.77
C LEU A 125 5.46 -18.38 -24.88
#